data_AF-A0AAW8KN44-F1
#
_entry.id   AF-A0AAW8KN44-F1
#
_cell.length_a   1.000
_cell.length_b   1.000
_cell.length_c   1.000
_cell.angle_alpha   90.00
_cell.angle_beta   90.00
_cell.angle_gamma   90.00
#
_symmetry.space_group_name_H-M   'P 1'
#
loop_
_entity.id
_entity.type
_entity.pdbx_description
1 polymer ?
#
loop_
_entity_poly.entity_id
_entity_poly.type
_entity_poly.pdbx_seq_one_letter_code
_entity_poly.pdbx_strand_id
1 'polypeptide(L)' 'MYKRIGKQTVRLEQGVVIAAASSTVGPKEGQGPLGKYFDCKVEDPFFGEKTWELAESRFVKE' A
#
# COMPACT_ATOMS: atom_id res chain seq x y z
N MET A 1 26.24 10.82 4.62
CA MET A 1 26.28 10.60 3.16
C MET A 1 26.15 9.09 2.90
N TYR A 2 25.05 8.61 2.30
CA TYR A 2 24.82 7.16 2.13
C TYR A 2 25.97 6.43 1.39
N LYS A 3 26.24 5.18 1.75
CA LYS A 3 27.32 4.37 1.12
C LYS A 3 26.73 3.49 0.03
N ARG A 4 27.14 3.68 -1.23
CA ARG A 4 26.77 2.78 -2.33
C ARG A 4 27.58 1.48 -2.24
N ILE A 5 26.91 0.34 -2.34
CA ILE A 5 27.52 -1.00 -2.41
C ILE A 5 27.23 -1.56 -3.81
N GLY A 6 28.29 -1.86 -4.58
CA GLY A 6 28.13 -2.31 -5.96
C GLY A 6 27.42 -1.27 -6.85
N LYS A 7 26.68 -1.74 -7.86
CA LYS A 7 26.06 -0.87 -8.87
C LYS A 7 24.73 -0.27 -8.43
N GLN A 8 23.90 -0.99 -7.67
CA GLN A 8 22.50 -0.60 -7.44
C GLN A 8 22.04 -0.69 -5.98
N THR A 9 22.96 -0.95 -5.04
CA THR A 9 22.60 -1.07 -3.62
C THR A 9 23.08 0.15 -2.83
N VAL A 10 22.21 0.66 -1.95
CA VAL A 10 22.54 1.75 -1.03
C VAL A 10 22.46 1.24 0.39
N ARG A 11 23.54 1.42 1.15
CA ARG A 11 23.57 1.21 2.59
C ARG A 11 23.32 2.56 3.28
N LEU A 12 22.23 2.60 4.03
CA LEU A 12 21.87 3.73 4.88
C LEU A 12 22.86 3.78 6.06
N GLU A 13 23.27 4.99 6.47
CA GLU A 13 24.25 5.18 7.54
C GLU A 13 23.68 4.85 8.93
N GLN A 14 22.42 5.22 9.14
CA GLN A 14 21.65 4.86 10.34
C GLN A 14 20.60 3.80 10.00
N GLY A 15 20.24 3.01 10.99
CA GLY A 15 19.15 2.06 10.89
C GLY A 15 17.84 2.82 10.67
N VAL A 16 17.28 2.73 9.46
CA VAL A 16 15.94 3.21 9.17
C VAL A 16 14.95 2.09 9.46
N VAL A 17 13.87 2.42 10.15
CA VAL A 17 12.79 1.50 10.52
C VAL A 17 11.50 1.93 9.85
N ILE A 18 10.62 0.97 9.59
CA ILE A 18 9.25 1.27 9.16
C ILE A 18 8.47 1.66 10.41
N ALA A 19 8.05 2.93 10.49
CA ALA A 19 7.34 3.44 11.66
C ALA A 19 5.87 2.99 11.70
N ALA A 20 5.23 2.92 10.53
CA ALA A 20 3.88 2.42 10.34
C ALA A 20 3.70 1.96 8.88
N ALA A 21 2.70 1.11 8.66
CA ALA A 21 2.22 0.74 7.34
C ALA A 21 0.69 0.61 7.42
N SER A 22 0.01 0.87 6.31
CA SER A 22 -1.43 0.67 6.15
C SER A 22 -1.68 0.11 4.76
N SER A 23 -2.74 -0.66 4.61
CA SER A 23 -3.12 -1.33 3.38
C SER A 23 -4.65 -1.35 3.20
N THR A 24 -5.10 -0.78 2.10
CA THR A 24 -6.52 -0.67 1.73
C THR A 24 -6.76 -1.47 0.46
N VAL A 25 -7.74 -2.37 0.48
CA VAL A 25 -7.98 -3.30 -0.63
C VAL A 25 -9.45 -3.36 -1.04
N GLY A 26 -9.68 -3.79 -2.28
CA GLY A 26 -11.01 -4.09 -2.79
C GLY A 26 -11.60 -5.40 -2.25
N PRO A 27 -12.85 -5.70 -2.62
CA PRO A 27 -13.59 -6.83 -2.06
C PRO A 27 -12.99 -8.19 -2.45
N LYS A 28 -12.38 -8.30 -3.63
CA LYS A 28 -11.77 -9.54 -4.11
C LYS A 28 -10.55 -9.94 -3.28
N GLU A 29 -9.65 -9.00 -3.04
CA GLU A 29 -8.46 -9.19 -2.23
C GLU A 29 -8.83 -9.39 -0.74
N GLY A 30 -9.86 -8.69 -0.26
CA GLY A 30 -10.41 -8.83 1.08
C GLY A 30 -11.06 -10.19 1.38
N GLN A 31 -11.58 -10.87 0.36
CA GLN A 31 -12.07 -12.26 0.45
C GLN A 31 -10.97 -13.30 0.24
N GLY A 32 -9.77 -12.86 -0.15
CA GLY A 32 -8.62 -13.73 -0.36
C GLY A 32 -8.02 -14.27 0.95
N PRO A 33 -7.05 -15.19 0.86
CA PRO A 33 -6.42 -15.81 2.03
C PRO A 33 -5.68 -14.80 2.93
N LEU A 34 -5.29 -13.65 2.37
CA LEU A 34 -4.66 -12.56 3.10
C LEU A 34 -5.65 -11.51 3.62
N GLY A 35 -6.94 -11.67 3.36
CA GLY A 35 -7.99 -10.68 3.65
C GLY A 35 -8.07 -10.23 5.11
N LYS A 36 -7.62 -11.06 6.05
CA LYS A 36 -7.58 -10.73 7.48
C LYS A 36 -6.42 -9.81 7.90
N TYR A 37 -5.43 -9.60 7.03
CA TYR A 37 -4.23 -8.83 7.33
C TYR A 37 -4.28 -7.40 6.78
N PHE A 38 -5.27 -7.07 5.94
CA PHE A 38 -5.44 -5.71 5.43
C PHE A 38 -6.17 -4.83 6.43
N ASP A 39 -5.75 -3.57 6.53
CA ASP A 39 -6.27 -2.60 7.50
C ASP A 39 -7.67 -2.12 7.11
N CYS A 40 -7.90 -1.90 5.81
CA CYS A 40 -9.18 -1.48 5.27
C CYS A 40 -9.60 -2.38 4.09
N LYS A 41 -10.86 -2.81 4.11
CA LYS A 41 -11.48 -3.59 3.04
C LYS A 41 -12.70 -2.84 2.56
N VAL A 42 -12.65 -2.41 1.32
CA VAL A 42 -13.75 -1.72 0.67
C VAL A 42 -14.76 -2.76 0.19
N GLU A 43 -16.03 -2.56 0.53
CA GLU A 43 -17.10 -3.48 0.15
C GLU A 43 -17.50 -3.36 -1.33
N ASP A 44 -17.35 -2.16 -1.90
CA ASP A 44 -17.67 -1.82 -3.27
C ASP A 44 -16.38 -1.61 -4.10
N PRO A 45 -16.26 -2.24 -5.29
CA PRO A 45 -15.11 -2.02 -6.16
C PRO A 45 -14.92 -0.56 -6.63
N PHE A 46 -15.98 0.26 -6.63
CA PHE A 46 -15.85 1.69 -6.95
C PHE A 46 -15.49 2.56 -5.75
N PHE A 47 -15.39 1.98 -4.54
CA PHE A 47 -15.16 2.74 -3.31
C PHE A 47 -16.13 3.92 -3.15
N GLY A 48 -17.38 3.77 -3.61
CA GLY A 48 -18.40 4.82 -3.60
C GLY A 48 -18.21 5.93 -4.65
N GLU A 49 -17.27 5.79 -5.57
CA GLU A 49 -16.99 6.76 -6.63
C GLU A 49 -17.76 6.47 -7.92
N LYS A 50 -17.81 7.47 -8.82
CA LYS A 50 -18.58 7.38 -10.07
C LYS A 50 -17.84 6.64 -11.19
N THR A 51 -16.51 6.60 -11.12
CA THR A 51 -15.65 5.98 -12.14
C THR A 51 -14.49 5.24 -11.49
N TRP A 52 -13.86 4.34 -12.24
CA TRP A 52 -12.72 3.56 -11.77
C TRP A 52 -11.50 4.45 -11.43
N GLU A 53 -11.25 5.49 -12.21
CA GLU A 53 -10.13 6.41 -12.01
C GLU A 53 -10.28 7.23 -10.74
N LEU A 54 -11.53 7.60 -10.39
CA LEU A 54 -11.84 8.27 -9.14
C LEU A 54 -11.68 7.31 -7.96
N ALA A 55 -12.10 6.05 -8.11
CA ALA A 55 -11.90 5.01 -7.11
C ALA A 55 -10.39 4.79 -6.84
N GLU A 56 -9.58 4.61 -7.89
CA GLU A 56 -8.12 4.45 -7.76
C GLU A 56 -7.46 5.70 -7.13
N SER A 57 -7.90 6.89 -7.52
CA SER A 57 -7.45 8.15 -6.92
C SER A 57 -7.77 8.23 -5.42
N ARG A 58 -8.86 7.60 -4.98
CA ARG A 58 -9.24 7.53 -3.57
C ARG A 58 -8.38 6.53 -2.82
N PHE A 59 -8.16 5.33 -3.36
CA PHE A 59 -7.23 4.34 -2.78
C PHE A 59 -5.81 4.90 -2.54
N VAL A 60 -5.32 5.80 -3.40
CA VAL A 60 -4.00 6.43 -3.25
C VAL A 60 -3.98 7.56 -2.20
N LYS A 61 -5.14 8.16 -1.90
CA LYS A 61 -5.25 9.25 -0.93
C LYS A 61 -5.40 8.76 0.52
N GLU A 62 -5.98 7.58 0.71
CA GLU A 62 -6.09 6.88 2.00
C GLU A 62 -4.74 6.32 2.46
#